data_AF-A0A2E7SB44-F1
#
_entry.id   AF-A0A2E7SB44-F1
#
_cell.length_a   1.000
_cell.length_b   1.000
_cell.length_c   1.000
_cell.angle_alpha   90.00
_cell.angle_beta   90.00
_cell.angle_gamma   90.00
#
_symmetry.space_group_name_H-M   'P 1'
#
loop_
_entity.id
_entity.type
_entity.pdbx_description
1 polymer ?
#
loop_
_entity_poly.entity_id
_entity_poly.type
_entity_poly.pdbx_seq_one_letter_code
_entity_poly.pdbx_strand_id
1 'polypeptide(L)'
;MASTYVNNLRVAEPADGDSGWGTSTNTSLELIGEALGIGTEAITTNADTHASTVADGASDEARAFRIKYTGTLDSDCTVTIAPNTMKRVQIIENATSGGYSLIISQGSGANVTIENGSSKMIYLDGAGAGAAVGEALAAGGAYNAWVVKTTTYTASSKDQLICNHASTPFTVTLPASPSEGDTVILKNVGAATVTVGRNSENIDSAGSDGTLPEGNAVQLVYVDSTIGWASL
;
A
#
# COMPACT_ATOMS: atom_id res chain seq x y z
N MET A 1 -18.03 8.15 44.85
CA MET A 1 -17.79 9.17 43.81
C MET A 1 -18.54 8.73 42.56
N ALA A 2 -18.89 9.67 41.67
CA ALA A 2 -19.57 9.36 40.41
C ALA A 2 -18.53 9.03 39.32
N SER A 3 -18.89 8.15 38.38
CA SER A 3 -18.05 7.81 37.24
C SER A 3 -17.91 8.97 36.25
N THR A 4 -16.77 9.05 35.57
CA THR A 4 -16.54 9.94 34.41
C THR A 4 -16.59 9.16 33.10
N TYR A 5 -16.57 9.85 31.96
CA TYR A 5 -16.66 9.23 30.62
C TYR A 5 -15.73 9.96 29.64
N VAL A 6 -14.47 10.21 30.06
CA VAL A 6 -13.58 11.09 29.30
C VAL A 6 -12.87 10.37 28.16
N ASN A 7 -12.57 9.08 28.30
CA ASN A 7 -11.98 8.27 27.23
C ASN A 7 -12.76 8.28 25.90
N ASN A 8 -12.05 8.03 24.80
CA ASN A 8 -12.61 7.99 23.44
C ASN A 8 -13.63 6.86 23.23
N LEU A 9 -13.68 5.86 24.12
CA LEU A 9 -14.67 4.77 24.06
C LEU A 9 -16.01 5.18 24.67
N ARG A 10 -16.05 6.29 25.42
CA ARG A 10 -17.22 6.75 26.21
C ARG A 10 -17.74 5.69 27.18
N VAL A 11 -16.84 4.90 27.75
CA VAL A 11 -17.13 3.92 28.81
C VAL A 11 -16.91 4.58 30.17
N ALA A 12 -17.67 4.15 31.18
CA ALA A 12 -17.57 4.67 32.54
C ALA A 12 -16.19 4.40 33.14
N GLU A 13 -15.58 5.45 33.69
CA GLU A 13 -14.36 5.40 34.47
C GLU A 13 -14.72 5.43 35.96
N PRO A 14 -14.33 4.42 36.75
CA PRO A 14 -14.41 4.50 38.20
C PRO A 14 -13.60 5.68 38.73
N ALA A 15 -14.01 6.21 39.89
CA ALA A 15 -13.31 7.32 40.50
C ALA A 15 -12.01 6.89 41.21
N ASP A 16 -11.10 7.84 41.38
CA ASP A 16 -9.83 7.59 42.07
C ASP A 16 -10.06 7.11 43.51
N GLY A 17 -9.43 5.99 43.86
CA GLY A 17 -9.55 5.37 45.19
C GLY A 17 -10.59 4.25 45.30
N ASP A 18 -11.30 3.88 44.23
CA ASP A 18 -12.14 2.68 44.22
C ASP A 18 -11.26 1.41 44.22
N SER A 19 -10.98 0.90 45.42
CA SER A 19 -10.35 -0.41 45.72
C SER A 19 -9.02 -0.74 45.00
N GLY A 20 -8.26 0.28 44.58
CA GLY A 20 -6.90 0.13 44.04
C GLY A 20 -6.82 -0.20 42.54
N TRP A 21 -7.94 -0.36 41.85
CA TRP A 21 -8.00 -0.65 40.40
C TRP A 21 -8.53 0.52 39.57
N GLY A 22 -9.09 1.57 40.19
CA GLY A 22 -9.64 2.72 39.47
C GLY A 22 -8.62 3.37 38.53
N THR A 23 -7.46 3.78 39.04
CA THR A 23 -6.42 4.45 38.24
C THR A 23 -5.90 3.57 37.10
N SER A 24 -5.54 2.30 37.37
CA SER A 24 -5.01 1.40 36.34
C SER A 24 -6.05 1.03 35.28
N THR A 25 -7.32 0.92 35.68
CA THR A 25 -8.43 0.67 34.75
C THR A 25 -8.65 1.88 33.86
N ASN A 26 -8.68 3.08 34.43
CA ASN A 26 -8.85 4.32 33.67
C ASN A 26 -7.71 4.51 32.67
N THR A 27 -6.45 4.31 33.08
CA THR A 27 -5.31 4.34 32.14
C THR A 27 -5.49 3.32 31.02
N SER A 28 -5.90 2.09 31.31
CA SER A 28 -6.13 1.07 30.27
C SER A 28 -7.24 1.47 29.30
N LEU A 29 -8.34 2.05 29.79
CA LEU A 29 -9.45 2.53 28.97
C LEU A 29 -9.04 3.69 28.07
N GLU A 30 -8.21 4.62 28.58
CA GLU A 30 -7.65 5.71 27.79
C GLU A 30 -6.76 5.19 26.66
N LEU A 31 -5.84 4.26 26.96
CA LEU A 31 -4.93 3.69 25.97
C LEU A 31 -5.67 2.85 24.91
N ILE A 32 -6.75 2.14 25.28
CA ILE A 32 -7.60 1.46 24.29
C ILE A 32 -8.33 2.50 23.43
N GLY A 33 -8.82 3.59 24.04
CA GLY A 33 -9.43 4.71 23.33
C GLY A 33 -8.48 5.38 22.33
N GLU A 34 -7.22 5.58 22.70
CA GLU A 34 -6.15 6.04 21.83
C GLU A 34 -5.87 5.02 20.72
N ALA A 35 -5.77 3.74 21.06
CA ALA A 35 -5.52 2.66 20.10
C ALA A 35 -6.61 2.52 19.05
N LEU A 36 -7.87 2.83 19.34
CA LEU A 36 -8.97 2.85 18.36
C LEU A 36 -9.13 4.20 17.65
N GLY A 37 -8.35 5.20 18.04
CA GLY A 37 -8.44 6.57 17.57
C GLY A 37 -7.54 6.88 16.37
N ILE A 38 -7.29 8.19 16.21
CA ILE A 38 -6.45 8.76 15.16
C ILE A 38 -5.28 9.50 15.82
N GLY A 39 -4.06 9.19 15.43
CA GLY A 39 -2.82 9.81 15.89
C GLY A 39 -2.14 10.63 14.80
N THR A 40 -1.29 11.58 15.19
CA THR A 40 -0.42 12.32 14.27
C THR A 40 0.98 12.39 14.84
N GLU A 41 1.96 11.84 14.13
CA GLU A 41 3.36 11.85 14.52
C GLU A 41 4.16 12.68 13.50
N ALA A 42 5.02 13.58 13.99
CA ALA A 42 5.85 14.42 13.14
C ALA A 42 7.25 13.81 12.99
N ILE A 43 7.68 13.58 11.75
CA ILE A 43 9.07 13.29 11.40
C ILE A 43 9.78 14.63 11.33
N THR A 44 10.46 14.99 12.43
CA THR A 44 11.01 16.34 12.63
C THR A 44 12.46 16.49 12.17
N THR A 45 13.13 15.37 11.90
CA THR A 45 14.47 15.34 11.34
C THR A 45 14.43 14.90 9.89
N ASN A 46 15.17 15.61 9.05
CA ASN A 46 15.49 15.22 7.68
C ASN A 46 16.38 13.97 7.70
N ALA A 47 15.75 12.82 7.94
CA ALA A 47 16.42 11.54 8.07
C ALA A 47 15.74 10.52 7.16
N ASP A 48 16.57 9.66 6.57
CA ASP A 48 16.17 8.47 5.82
C ASP A 48 15.60 7.36 6.72
N THR A 49 15.61 7.57 8.05
CA THR A 49 15.07 6.66 9.05
C THR A 49 14.33 7.41 10.16
N HIS A 50 13.24 6.81 10.66
CA HIS A 50 12.45 7.30 11.78
C HIS A 50 12.01 6.11 12.64
N ALA A 51 11.91 6.30 13.96
CA ALA A 51 11.49 5.26 14.88
C ALA A 51 10.21 5.67 15.61
N SER A 52 9.17 4.87 15.45
CA SER A 52 7.90 5.02 16.16
C SER A 52 7.74 3.89 17.17
N THR A 53 7.51 4.23 18.43
CA THR A 53 7.43 3.25 19.51
C THR A 53 6.06 3.26 20.13
N VAL A 54 5.39 2.11 20.14
CA VAL A 54 4.22 1.89 20.98
C VAL A 54 4.69 1.47 22.35
N ALA A 55 4.58 2.35 23.33
CA ALA A 55 5.11 2.15 24.67
C ALA A 55 4.24 1.18 25.49
N ASP A 56 4.79 0.55 26.51
CA ASP A 56 3.99 -0.25 27.44
C ASP A 56 3.29 0.68 28.44
N GLY A 57 1.95 0.70 28.44
CA GLY A 57 1.16 1.39 29.44
C GLY A 57 1.26 2.93 29.46
N ALA A 58 1.76 3.55 28.39
CA ALA A 58 1.90 5.00 28.26
C ALA A 58 1.33 5.51 26.93
N SER A 59 0.86 6.75 26.89
CA SER A 59 0.35 7.34 25.65
C SER A 59 1.48 7.54 24.63
N ASP A 60 1.16 7.28 23.36
CA ASP A 60 2.04 7.48 22.23
C ASP A 60 1.22 7.58 20.94
N GLU A 61 1.64 8.46 20.04
CA GLU A 61 0.93 8.73 18.79
C GLU A 61 0.89 7.49 17.89
N ALA A 62 1.94 6.66 17.94
CA ALA A 62 2.08 5.42 17.21
C ALA A 62 1.01 4.39 17.58
N ARG A 63 0.37 4.48 18.76
CA ARG A 63 -0.63 3.52 19.23
C ARG A 63 -1.89 3.54 18.38
N ALA A 64 -2.24 4.67 17.79
CA ALA A 64 -3.50 4.88 17.09
C ALA A 64 -3.74 3.88 15.95
N PHE A 65 -4.99 3.42 15.81
CA PHE A 65 -5.40 2.55 14.70
C PHE A 65 -5.16 3.21 13.35
N ARG A 66 -5.35 4.53 13.29
CA ARG A 66 -4.97 5.36 12.13
C ARG A 66 -3.91 6.36 12.55
N ILE A 67 -2.70 6.23 12.04
CA ILE A 67 -1.62 7.21 12.27
C ILE A 67 -1.33 8.00 10.99
N LYS A 68 -1.20 9.32 11.16
CA LYS A 68 -0.73 10.24 10.13
C LYS A 68 0.70 10.66 10.43
N TYR A 69 1.62 10.38 9.51
CA TYR A 69 2.97 10.94 9.58
C TYR A 69 3.02 12.28 8.84
N THR A 70 3.64 13.27 9.48
CA THR A 70 3.81 14.63 8.95
C THR A 70 5.29 15.04 9.01
N GLY A 71 5.63 16.23 8.49
CA GLY A 71 7.01 16.70 8.38
C GLY A 71 7.41 16.92 6.92
N THR A 72 8.59 17.51 6.70
CA THR A 72 9.15 17.70 5.34
C THR A 72 10.31 16.73 5.16
N LEU A 73 10.18 15.80 4.22
CA LEU A 73 11.21 14.84 3.88
C LEU A 73 12.10 15.38 2.75
N ASP A 74 13.36 14.97 2.72
CA ASP A 74 14.32 15.21 1.64
C ASP A 74 14.79 13.92 0.94
N SER A 75 14.26 12.78 1.41
CA SER A 75 14.54 11.44 0.94
C SER A 75 13.42 10.51 1.38
N ASP A 76 13.36 9.31 0.79
CA ASP A 76 12.47 8.26 1.29
C ASP A 76 12.84 7.90 2.73
N CYS A 77 11.86 7.81 3.62
CA CYS A 77 12.08 7.60 5.05
C CYS A 77 11.59 6.22 5.48
N THR A 78 12.47 5.42 6.09
CA THR A 78 12.10 4.14 6.71
C THR A 78 11.58 4.38 8.13
N VAL A 79 10.28 4.18 8.32
CA VAL A 79 9.62 4.27 9.62
C VAL A 79 9.59 2.88 10.25
N THR A 80 10.38 2.68 11.31
CA THR A 80 10.42 1.42 12.05
C THR A 80 9.46 1.48 13.22
N ILE A 81 8.45 0.60 13.23
CA ILE A 81 7.43 0.53 14.28
C ILE A 81 7.80 -0.55 15.30
N ALA A 82 8.06 -0.13 16.53
CA ALA A 82 8.40 -1.00 17.65
C ALA A 82 7.22 -1.18 18.63
N PRO A 83 7.17 -2.30 19.38
CA PRO A 83 8.11 -3.42 19.36
C PRO A 83 7.86 -4.42 18.21
N ASN A 84 8.89 -5.18 17.83
CA ASN A 84 8.78 -6.19 16.77
C ASN A 84 7.95 -7.43 17.17
N THR A 85 7.44 -7.48 18.40
CA THR A 85 6.52 -8.52 18.88
C THR A 85 5.05 -8.08 18.77
N MET A 86 4.80 -6.82 18.41
CA MET A 86 3.46 -6.27 18.28
C MET A 86 2.75 -6.85 17.05
N LYS A 87 1.54 -7.37 17.24
CA LYS A 87 0.69 -7.91 16.17
C LYS A 87 -0.60 -7.13 16.07
N ARG A 88 -0.82 -6.41 14.97
CA ARG A 88 -2.06 -5.68 14.74
C ARG A 88 -2.21 -5.22 13.29
N VAL A 89 -3.42 -4.79 12.97
CA VAL A 89 -3.71 -4.03 11.75
C VAL A 89 -3.75 -2.54 12.09
N GLN A 90 -3.26 -1.70 11.19
CA GLN A 90 -3.32 -0.24 11.31
C GLN A 90 -3.40 0.42 9.93
N ILE A 91 -3.95 1.63 9.89
CA ILE A 91 -3.98 2.50 8.72
C ILE A 91 -2.90 3.54 8.88
N ILE A 92 -2.01 3.66 7.90
CA ILE A 92 -0.93 4.66 7.91
C ILE A 92 -1.13 5.60 6.74
N GLU A 93 -1.11 6.91 7.04
CA GLU A 93 -1.15 7.99 6.06
C GLU A 93 0.22 8.67 5.98
N ASN A 94 0.77 8.76 4.75
CA ASN A 94 1.92 9.60 4.46
C ASN A 94 1.43 11.02 4.11
N ALA A 95 1.29 11.88 5.12
CA ALA A 95 0.95 13.30 4.98
C ALA A 95 2.18 14.21 5.09
N THR A 96 3.36 13.69 4.79
CA THR A 96 4.59 14.49 4.72
C THR A 96 4.58 15.40 3.50
N SER A 97 5.45 16.40 3.48
CA SER A 97 5.82 17.15 2.28
C SER A 97 7.19 16.71 1.78
N GLY A 98 7.58 17.17 0.58
CA GLY A 98 8.84 16.79 -0.07
C GLY A 98 8.69 15.74 -1.17
N GLY A 99 7.53 15.07 -1.27
CA GLY A 99 7.23 14.14 -2.36
C GLY A 99 7.83 12.75 -2.19
N TYR A 100 8.38 12.44 -1.03
CA TYR A 100 9.04 11.16 -0.74
C TYR A 100 8.11 10.15 -0.07
N SER A 101 8.46 8.88 -0.21
CA SER A 101 7.70 7.76 0.33
C SER A 101 8.07 7.46 1.78
N LEU A 102 7.13 6.82 2.49
CA LEU A 102 7.43 6.13 3.76
C LEU A 102 7.58 4.64 3.49
N ILE A 103 8.66 4.04 3.99
CA ILE A 103 8.86 2.60 4.03
C ILE A 103 8.55 2.13 5.44
N ILE A 104 7.41 1.47 5.63
CA ILE A 104 6.99 0.97 6.94
C ILE A 104 7.67 -0.36 7.20
N SER A 105 8.39 -0.42 8.31
CA SER A 105 9.18 -1.57 8.73
C SER A 105 8.83 -2.03 10.14
N GLN A 106 8.97 -3.33 10.36
CA GLN A 106 8.94 -3.97 11.66
C GLN A 106 9.98 -5.10 11.60
N GLY A 107 11.03 -5.07 12.41
CA GLY A 107 12.09 -6.09 12.34
C GLY A 107 12.83 -6.14 11.00
N SER A 108 13.35 -7.31 10.63
CA SER A 108 14.18 -7.52 9.43
C SER A 108 13.45 -8.15 8.24
N GLY A 109 12.13 -8.35 8.34
CA GLY A 109 11.32 -8.97 7.30
C GLY A 109 10.86 -7.98 6.22
N ALA A 110 9.76 -8.31 5.54
CA ALA A 110 9.23 -7.48 4.46
C ALA A 110 8.73 -6.12 4.96
N ASN A 111 8.79 -5.11 4.10
CA ASN A 111 8.33 -3.75 4.35
C ASN A 111 7.17 -3.38 3.40
N VAL A 112 6.40 -2.36 3.76
CA VAL A 112 5.35 -1.78 2.89
C VAL A 112 5.68 -0.32 2.59
N THR A 113 5.68 0.04 1.30
CA THR A 113 5.88 1.42 0.86
C THR A 113 4.55 2.17 0.72
N ILE A 114 4.50 3.38 1.25
CA ILE A 114 3.37 4.31 1.19
C ILE A 114 3.84 5.60 0.52
N GLU A 115 3.41 5.82 -0.72
CA GLU A 115 3.73 7.02 -1.49
C GLU A 115 3.22 8.30 -0.81
N ASN A 116 3.84 9.43 -1.15
CA ASN A 116 3.42 10.73 -0.64
C ASN A 116 1.94 11.01 -0.93
N GLY A 117 1.19 11.49 0.06
CA GLY A 117 -0.24 11.76 -0.06
C GLY A 117 -1.15 10.52 -0.06
N SER A 118 -0.58 9.32 0.05
CA SER A 118 -1.34 8.06 0.07
C SER A 118 -1.56 7.54 1.50
N SER A 119 -2.50 6.60 1.62
CA SER A 119 -2.71 5.83 2.85
C SER A 119 -2.80 4.34 2.52
N LYS A 120 -2.26 3.49 3.40
CA LYS A 120 -2.40 2.03 3.28
C LYS A 120 -2.88 1.42 4.59
N MET A 121 -3.67 0.35 4.47
CA MET A 121 -4.00 -0.52 5.59
C MET A 121 -3.00 -1.67 5.61
N ILE A 122 -2.24 -1.78 6.69
CA ILE A 122 -1.14 -2.73 6.83
C ILE A 122 -1.34 -3.59 8.08
N TYR A 123 -0.72 -4.75 8.12
CA TYR A 123 -0.58 -5.55 9.33
C TYR A 123 0.87 -5.72 9.71
N LEU A 124 1.10 -5.76 11.02
CA LEU A 124 2.34 -6.10 11.68
C LEU A 124 2.23 -7.56 12.15
N ASP A 125 3.16 -8.43 11.74
CA ASP A 125 3.09 -9.87 12.06
C ASP A 125 3.67 -10.23 13.45
N GLY A 126 4.44 -9.30 14.03
CA GLY A 126 5.08 -9.42 15.33
C GLY A 126 5.96 -10.66 15.50
N ALA A 127 6.68 -11.10 14.46
CA ALA A 127 7.54 -12.29 14.52
C ALA A 127 8.89 -12.07 15.24
N GLY A 128 9.03 -11.03 16.05
CA GLY A 128 10.27 -10.71 16.77
C GLY A 128 11.32 -10.14 15.83
N ALA A 129 12.58 -10.60 15.91
CA ALA A 129 13.65 -10.04 15.07
C ALA A 129 13.34 -10.13 13.56
N GLY A 130 12.68 -11.19 13.12
CA GLY A 130 12.28 -11.42 11.73
C GLY A 130 10.86 -10.96 11.40
N ALA A 131 10.27 -10.08 12.21
CA ALA A 131 8.94 -9.52 11.93
C ALA A 131 8.87 -8.90 10.53
N ALA A 132 7.66 -8.82 10.00
CA ALA A 132 7.38 -8.27 8.68
C ALA A 132 6.10 -7.41 8.71
N VAL A 133 6.05 -6.50 7.75
CA VAL A 133 4.88 -5.68 7.44
C VAL A 133 4.26 -6.18 6.14
N GLY A 134 2.95 -6.35 6.14
CA GLY A 134 2.19 -6.69 4.94
C GLY A 134 1.01 -5.77 4.70
N GLU A 135 0.55 -5.67 3.46
CA GLU A 135 -0.71 -4.99 3.15
C GLU A 135 -1.89 -5.86 3.60
N ALA A 136 -2.79 -5.29 4.41
CA ALA A 136 -3.93 -6.01 4.95
C ALA A 136 -5.06 -6.20 3.93
N LEU A 137 -5.04 -5.41 2.86
CA LEU A 137 -5.97 -5.50 1.74
C LEU A 137 -5.17 -5.86 0.49
N ALA A 138 -5.67 -6.81 -0.30
CA ALA A 138 -5.16 -7.00 -1.65
C ALA A 138 -5.33 -5.70 -2.45
N ALA A 139 -4.42 -5.41 -3.37
CA ALA A 139 -4.53 -4.26 -4.27
C ALA A 139 -5.93 -4.23 -4.91
N GLY A 140 -6.76 -3.31 -4.42
CA GLY A 140 -8.17 -3.18 -4.78
C GLY A 140 -8.34 -2.10 -5.85
N GLY A 141 -9.14 -2.39 -6.87
CA GLY A 141 -9.43 -1.46 -7.95
C GLY A 141 -9.92 -2.19 -9.21
N ALA A 142 -10.62 -1.46 -10.07
CA ALA A 142 -10.92 -1.94 -11.42
C ALA A 142 -9.63 -2.11 -12.25
N TYR A 143 -8.64 -1.24 -12.02
CA TYR A 143 -7.34 -1.22 -12.68
C TYR A 143 -6.19 -0.90 -11.70
N ASN A 144 -4.96 -1.33 -12.01
CA ASN A 144 -3.73 -0.92 -11.33
C ASN A 144 -3.37 0.52 -11.74
N ALA A 145 -2.55 1.24 -10.97
CA ALA A 145 -2.08 2.58 -11.37
C ALA A 145 -1.32 2.56 -12.72
N TRP A 146 -1.30 3.70 -13.43
CA TRP A 146 -0.53 3.81 -14.68
C TRP A 146 0.97 3.73 -14.41
N VAL A 147 1.67 2.88 -15.14
CA VAL A 147 3.12 2.69 -15.04
C VAL A 147 3.78 2.91 -16.40
N VAL A 148 4.89 3.65 -16.43
CA VAL A 148 5.69 3.84 -17.65
C VAL A 148 6.61 2.63 -17.86
N LYS A 149 6.61 2.08 -19.08
CA LYS A 149 7.51 1.01 -19.51
C LYS A 149 8.33 1.47 -20.70
N THR A 150 9.64 1.30 -20.58
CA THR A 150 10.64 1.67 -21.60
C THR A 150 11.37 0.45 -22.16
N THR A 151 11.11 -0.75 -21.64
CA THR A 151 11.74 -2.02 -22.05
C THR A 151 10.72 -3.16 -21.98
N THR A 152 11.09 -4.34 -22.48
CA THR A 152 10.25 -5.55 -22.46
C THR A 152 9.67 -5.83 -21.08
N TYR A 153 8.37 -6.14 -21.03
CA TYR A 153 7.63 -6.34 -19.79
C TYR A 153 6.56 -7.42 -19.93
N THR A 154 6.32 -8.21 -18.88
CA THR A 154 5.19 -9.15 -18.82
C THR A 154 4.07 -8.49 -18.01
N ALA A 155 2.95 -8.23 -18.67
CA ALA A 155 1.78 -7.63 -18.06
C ALA A 155 1.09 -8.59 -17.08
N SER A 156 0.51 -8.01 -16.04
CA SER A 156 -0.42 -8.67 -15.13
C SER A 156 -1.85 -8.20 -15.40
N SER A 157 -2.84 -8.97 -14.94
CA SER A 157 -4.24 -8.51 -14.98
C SER A 157 -4.36 -7.15 -14.28
N LYS A 158 -5.19 -6.28 -14.85
CA LYS A 158 -5.47 -4.90 -14.46
C LYS A 158 -4.36 -3.88 -14.77
N ASP A 159 -3.26 -4.26 -15.41
CA ASP A 159 -2.18 -3.33 -15.72
C ASP A 159 -2.62 -2.18 -16.64
N GLN A 160 -2.14 -0.97 -16.32
CA GLN A 160 -2.26 0.22 -17.17
C GLN A 160 -0.86 0.72 -17.53
N LEU A 161 -0.46 0.60 -18.80
CA LEU A 161 0.93 0.77 -19.22
C LEU A 161 1.09 1.92 -20.22
N ILE A 162 1.99 2.86 -19.89
CA ILE A 162 2.49 3.87 -20.83
C ILE A 162 3.78 3.35 -21.43
N CYS A 163 3.72 2.86 -22.66
CA CYS A 163 4.90 2.44 -23.40
C CYS A 163 5.59 3.67 -23.99
N ASN A 164 6.84 3.91 -23.59
CA ASN A 164 7.57 5.12 -23.96
C ASN A 164 9.04 4.82 -24.25
N HIS A 165 9.34 4.25 -25.42
CA HIS A 165 10.70 4.14 -25.91
C HIS A 165 10.89 4.98 -27.17
N ALA A 166 11.95 5.80 -27.19
CA ALA A 166 12.24 6.73 -28.27
C ALA A 166 12.60 6.08 -29.63
N SER A 167 13.08 4.83 -29.68
CA SER A 167 13.64 4.28 -30.93
C SER A 167 13.73 2.75 -31.01
N THR A 168 13.86 2.05 -29.88
CA THR A 168 14.02 0.59 -29.88
C THR A 168 12.68 -0.09 -29.62
N PRO A 169 12.15 -0.89 -30.56
CA PRO A 169 10.97 -1.69 -30.34
C PRO A 169 11.13 -2.63 -29.15
N PHE A 170 10.06 -2.86 -28.42
CA PHE A 170 10.04 -3.82 -27.31
C PHE A 170 8.69 -4.52 -27.22
N THR A 171 8.65 -5.61 -26.45
CA THR A 171 7.46 -6.45 -26.33
C THR A 171 6.82 -6.26 -24.97
N VAL A 172 5.51 -6.02 -24.94
CA VAL A 172 4.69 -6.23 -23.76
C VAL A 172 3.99 -7.58 -23.92
N THR A 173 4.40 -8.55 -23.12
CA THR A 173 3.85 -9.93 -23.15
C THR A 173 2.63 -9.98 -22.25
N LEU A 174 1.48 -10.43 -22.77
CA LEU A 174 0.23 -10.59 -22.03
C LEU A 174 0.34 -11.70 -20.96
N PRO A 175 -0.55 -11.73 -19.95
CA PRO A 175 -0.57 -12.81 -18.95
C PRO A 175 -0.60 -14.22 -19.58
N ALA A 176 0.16 -15.16 -19.00
CA ALA A 176 0.32 -16.54 -19.51
C ALA A 176 -0.84 -17.49 -19.13
N SER A 177 -1.64 -17.10 -18.15
CA SER A 177 -2.75 -17.91 -17.63
C SER A 177 -3.91 -16.99 -17.23
N PRO A 178 -4.47 -16.24 -18.20
CA PRO A 178 -5.55 -15.32 -17.91
C PRO A 178 -6.85 -16.06 -17.58
N SER A 179 -7.68 -15.41 -16.79
CA SER A 179 -9.06 -15.81 -16.50
C SER A 179 -10.04 -14.88 -17.19
N GLU A 180 -11.26 -15.35 -17.47
CA GLU A 180 -12.33 -14.54 -18.06
C GLU A 180 -12.48 -13.20 -17.33
N GLY A 181 -12.44 -12.10 -18.07
CA GLY A 181 -12.53 -10.74 -17.53
C GLY A 181 -11.21 -10.11 -17.09
N ASP A 182 -10.07 -10.82 -17.18
CA ASP A 182 -8.76 -10.19 -17.00
C ASP A 182 -8.55 -9.07 -18.03
N THR A 183 -7.90 -7.97 -17.61
CA THR A 183 -7.73 -6.78 -18.45
C THR A 183 -6.28 -6.32 -18.53
N VAL A 184 -5.88 -5.76 -19.67
CA VAL A 184 -4.61 -5.04 -19.83
C VAL A 184 -4.85 -3.80 -20.70
N ILE A 185 -4.37 -2.63 -20.27
CA ILE A 185 -4.45 -1.38 -21.02
C ILE A 185 -3.03 -0.95 -21.40
N LEU A 186 -2.84 -0.62 -22.68
CA LEU A 186 -1.57 -0.13 -23.20
C LEU A 186 -1.79 1.17 -23.98
N LYS A 187 -0.91 2.14 -23.76
CA LYS A 187 -0.78 3.35 -24.57
C LYS A 187 0.65 3.46 -25.04
N ASN A 188 0.89 3.51 -26.35
CA ASN A 188 2.21 3.85 -26.88
C ASN A 188 2.30 5.36 -27.11
N VAL A 189 3.24 6.00 -26.41
CA VAL A 189 3.60 7.41 -26.59
C VAL A 189 5.01 7.59 -27.14
N GLY A 190 5.79 6.51 -27.24
CA GLY A 190 7.13 6.51 -27.82
C GLY A 190 7.10 6.22 -29.32
N ALA A 191 8.13 6.68 -30.04
CA ALA A 191 8.25 6.45 -31.49
C ALA A 191 8.53 4.99 -31.85
N ALA A 192 9.05 4.19 -30.92
CA ALA A 192 9.25 2.76 -31.13
C ALA A 192 7.92 1.99 -31.17
N THR A 193 7.73 1.11 -32.15
CA THR A 193 6.58 0.20 -32.17
C THR A 193 6.65 -0.77 -31.00
N VAL A 194 5.51 -0.98 -30.32
CA VAL A 194 5.39 -1.99 -29.27
C VAL A 194 4.75 -3.23 -29.84
N THR A 195 5.35 -4.39 -29.59
CA THR A 195 4.72 -5.68 -29.86
C THR A 195 3.87 -6.08 -28.66
N VAL A 196 2.59 -6.39 -28.90
CA VAL A 196 1.71 -7.00 -27.89
C VAL A 196 1.88 -8.52 -28.02
N GLY A 197 2.76 -9.08 -27.20
CA GLY A 197 3.10 -10.50 -27.22
C GLY A 197 1.97 -11.33 -26.64
N ARG A 198 1.37 -12.23 -27.42
CA ARG A 198 0.12 -12.93 -27.08
C ARG A 198 0.26 -13.98 -25.96
N ASN A 199 1.50 -14.37 -25.67
CA ASN A 199 1.84 -15.36 -24.65
C ASN A 199 1.05 -16.67 -24.73
N SER A 200 0.97 -17.22 -25.94
CA SER A 200 0.24 -18.45 -26.29
C SER A 200 -1.28 -18.35 -26.33
N GLU A 201 -1.89 -17.28 -25.83
CA GLU A 201 -3.31 -16.99 -26.05
C GLU A 201 -3.54 -16.35 -27.42
N ASN A 202 -4.78 -16.36 -27.90
CA ASN A 202 -5.15 -15.62 -29.10
C ASN A 202 -5.31 -14.12 -28.79
N ILE A 203 -5.21 -13.27 -29.80
CA ILE A 203 -5.64 -11.85 -29.74
C ILE A 203 -6.67 -11.67 -30.86
N ASP A 204 -7.88 -11.24 -30.53
CA ASP A 204 -9.00 -11.08 -31.48
C ASP A 204 -9.22 -12.33 -32.36
N SER A 205 -9.20 -13.52 -31.74
CA SER A 205 -9.27 -14.83 -32.39
C SER A 205 -8.10 -15.17 -33.34
N ALA A 206 -7.03 -14.37 -33.34
CA ALA A 206 -5.83 -14.59 -34.13
C ALA A 206 -4.68 -15.17 -33.30
N GLY A 207 -4.04 -16.22 -33.82
CA GLY A 207 -2.85 -16.86 -33.24
C GLY A 207 -1.54 -16.10 -33.51
N SER A 208 -1.57 -14.78 -33.52
CA SER A 208 -0.43 -13.91 -33.83
C SER A 208 -0.32 -12.75 -32.83
N ASP A 209 0.89 -12.25 -32.62
CA ASP A 209 1.12 -11.08 -31.78
C ASP A 209 0.49 -9.82 -32.39
N GLY A 210 0.07 -8.90 -31.51
CA GLY A 210 -0.43 -7.59 -31.91
C GLY A 210 0.70 -6.58 -32.09
N THR A 211 0.40 -5.47 -32.76
CA THR A 211 1.32 -4.33 -32.90
C THR A 211 0.65 -3.05 -32.46
N LEU A 212 1.34 -2.23 -31.68
CA LEU A 212 0.88 -0.95 -31.17
C LEU A 212 1.84 0.17 -31.61
N PRO A 213 1.59 0.81 -32.78
CA PRO A 213 2.37 1.94 -33.28
C PRO A 213 2.33 3.16 -32.34
N GLU A 214 3.21 4.13 -32.58
CA GLU A 214 3.24 5.40 -31.87
C GLU A 214 1.85 6.07 -31.88
N GLY A 215 1.44 6.60 -30.73
CA GLY A 215 0.18 7.32 -30.59
C GLY A 215 -1.04 6.43 -30.40
N ASN A 216 -0.94 5.11 -30.61
CA ASN A 216 -2.08 4.21 -30.44
C ASN A 216 -2.26 3.77 -28.98
N ALA A 217 -3.49 3.41 -28.64
CA ALA A 217 -3.85 2.76 -27.40
C ALA A 217 -4.68 1.52 -27.70
N VAL A 218 -4.63 0.53 -26.81
CA VAL A 218 -5.53 -0.63 -26.84
C VAL A 218 -5.89 -1.01 -25.41
N GLN A 219 -7.16 -1.34 -25.20
CA GLN A 219 -7.58 -2.09 -24.03
C GLN A 219 -7.91 -3.51 -24.48
N LEU A 220 -7.42 -4.48 -23.73
CA LEU A 220 -7.65 -5.90 -23.97
C LEU A 220 -8.40 -6.51 -22.81
N VAL A 221 -9.39 -7.35 -23.11
CA VAL A 221 -10.14 -8.15 -22.13
C VAL A 221 -10.06 -9.61 -22.53
N TYR A 222 -9.62 -10.48 -21.63
CA TYR A 222 -9.60 -11.91 -21.92
C TYR A 222 -11.01 -12.50 -21.83
N VAL A 223 -11.41 -13.23 -22.87
CA VAL A 223 -12.74 -13.84 -22.97
C VAL A 223 -12.66 -15.33 -22.67
N ASP A 224 -11.96 -16.08 -23.51
CA ASP A 224 -11.73 -17.52 -23.38
C ASP A 224 -10.55 -17.94 -24.29
N SER A 225 -10.18 -19.22 -24.32
CA SER A 225 -9.03 -19.70 -25.12
C SER A 225 -9.29 -19.72 -26.64
N THR A 226 -10.54 -19.57 -27.08
CA THR A 226 -10.91 -19.55 -28.51
C THR A 226 -10.74 -18.15 -29.07
N ILE A 227 -11.34 -17.16 -28.41
CA ILE A 227 -11.25 -15.73 -28.78
C ILE A 227 -9.92 -15.14 -28.30
N GLY A 228 -9.45 -15.56 -27.14
CA GLY A 228 -8.30 -15.00 -26.44
C GLY A 228 -8.59 -13.62 -25.86
N TRP A 229 -7.63 -12.73 -26.01
CA TRP A 229 -7.74 -11.32 -25.65
C TRP A 229 -8.49 -10.54 -26.72
N ALA A 230 -9.67 -10.02 -26.39
CA ALA A 230 -10.45 -9.17 -27.28
C ALA A 230 -10.06 -7.69 -27.09
N SER A 231 -9.82 -6.97 -28.19
CA SER A 231 -9.58 -5.53 -28.18
C SER A 231 -10.88 -4.71 -28.10
N LEU A 232 -10.81 -3.57 -27.42
CA LEU A 232 -11.89 -2.59 -27.23
C LEU A 232 -11.55 -1.25 -27.93
#